data_AF-A0A6B8VW42-F1
#
_entry.id   AF-A0A6B8VW42-F1
#
_cell.length_a   1.000
_cell.length_b   1.000
_cell.length_c   1.000
_cell.angle_alpha   90.00
_cell.angle_beta   90.00
_cell.angle_gamma   90.00
#
_symmetry.space_group_name_H-M   'P 1'
#
loop_
_entity.id
_entity.type
_entity.pdbx_description
1 polymer ?
#
loop_
_entity_poly.entity_id
_entity_poly.type
_entity_poly.pdbx_seq_one_letter_code
_entity_poly.pdbx_strand_id
1 'polypeptide(L)'
;MSLVNDILAINGVASMHRGQFGEIALLFPGSRVPGIRCSNEGVEVHVVAKRTAGDLHKLADAIRTQASSHTDAPVDVYIGDIE
;
A
#
# COMPACT_ATOMS: atom_id res chain seq x y z
N MET A 1 -9.23 13.43 0.96
CA MET A 1 -7.89 12.89 0.66
C MET A 1 -8.05 11.42 0.35
N SER A 2 -7.39 10.92 -0.68
CA SER A 2 -7.43 9.49 -1.02
C SER A 2 -6.31 8.78 -0.27
N LEU A 3 -6.58 7.57 0.24
CA LEU A 3 -5.61 6.69 0.91
C LEU A 3 -4.26 6.62 0.18
N VAL A 4 -4.27 6.57 -1.15
CA VAL A 4 -3.07 6.54 -1.99
C VAL A 4 -2.19 7.77 -1.82
N ASN A 5 -2.78 8.96 -1.85
CA ASN A 5 -2.00 10.19 -1.72
C ASN A 5 -1.37 10.29 -0.34
N ASP A 6 -2.08 9.80 0.69
CA ASP A 6 -1.58 9.80 2.05
C ASP A 6 -0.44 8.78 2.24
N ILE A 7 -0.51 7.62 1.58
CA ILE A 7 0.61 6.64 1.54
C ILE A 7 1.81 7.21 0.78
N LEU A 8 1.59 7.83 -0.38
CA LEU A 8 2.67 8.41 -1.19
C LEU A 8 3.37 9.60 -0.49
N ALA A 9 2.70 10.24 0.46
CA ALA A 9 3.28 11.30 1.28
C ALA A 9 4.25 10.77 2.36
N ILE A 10 4.25 9.46 2.66
CA ILE A 10 5.14 8.86 3.64
C ILE A 10 6.58 8.86 3.10
N ASN A 11 7.50 9.46 3.87
CA ASN A 11 8.91 9.43 3.54
C ASN A 11 9.43 7.98 3.51
N GLY A 12 10.02 7.58 2.40
CA GLY A 12 10.46 6.21 2.14
C GLY A 12 9.59 5.48 1.12
N VAL A 13 8.39 5.98 0.78
CA VAL A 13 7.59 5.46 -0.34
C VAL A 13 8.03 6.15 -1.64
N ALA A 14 8.36 5.34 -2.66
CA ALA A 14 8.68 5.82 -4.01
C ALA A 14 7.42 5.87 -4.88
N SER A 15 6.65 4.78 -4.90
CA SER A 15 5.41 4.67 -5.66
C SER A 15 4.53 3.53 -5.12
N MET A 16 3.28 3.45 -5.60
CA MET A 16 2.42 2.29 -5.35
C MET A 16 2.83 1.14 -6.29
N HIS A 17 3.11 -0.03 -5.72
CA HIS A 17 3.51 -1.21 -6.50
C HIS A 17 2.27 -1.91 -7.07
N ARG A 18 2.31 -2.31 -8.34
CA ARG A 18 1.15 -2.91 -9.04
C ARG A 18 0.88 -4.39 -8.70
N GLY A 19 1.57 -4.94 -7.69
CA GLY A 19 1.57 -6.37 -7.35
C GLY A 19 2.49 -7.21 -8.25
N GLN A 20 2.86 -8.41 -7.81
CA GLN A 20 3.85 -9.30 -8.45
C GLN A 20 3.46 -9.74 -9.88
N PHE A 21 2.18 -9.66 -10.23
CA PHE A 21 1.64 -10.06 -11.55
C PHE A 21 0.95 -8.91 -12.32
N GLY A 22 1.17 -7.64 -11.94
CA GLY A 22 0.37 -6.53 -12.47
C GLY A 22 -1.12 -6.71 -12.16
N GLU A 23 -1.42 -7.41 -11.07
CA GLU A 23 -2.74 -7.92 -10.72
C GLU A 23 -3.69 -6.79 -10.42
N ILE A 24 -4.49 -6.51 -11.43
CA ILE A 24 -5.77 -5.86 -11.34
C ILE A 24 -6.66 -6.71 -10.41
N ALA A 25 -6.69 -6.38 -9.13
CA ALA A 25 -7.72 -6.90 -8.23
C ALA A 25 -9.04 -6.18 -8.55
N LEU A 26 -10.01 -6.91 -9.13
CA LEU A 26 -11.38 -6.44 -9.37
C LEU A 26 -12.19 -6.51 -8.08
N LEU A 27 -12.14 -5.50 -7.20
CA LEU A 27 -13.01 -5.47 -6.02
C LEU A 27 -13.55 -4.04 -5.78
N PHE A 28 -14.88 -3.94 -5.76
CA PHE A 28 -15.79 -2.78 -5.88
C PHE A 28 -16.22 -2.40 -7.30
N PRO A 29 -17.51 -2.08 -7.53
CA PRO A 29 -18.02 -1.70 -8.84
C PRO A 29 -17.36 -0.38 -9.28
N GLY A 30 -16.30 -0.48 -10.09
CA GLY A 30 -15.87 0.56 -11.01
C GLY A 30 -14.54 1.28 -10.76
N SER A 31 -13.81 1.03 -9.65
CA SER A 31 -12.57 1.78 -9.38
C SER A 31 -11.36 0.87 -9.11
N ARG A 32 -10.33 0.99 -9.97
CA ARG A 32 -9.04 0.30 -9.80
C ARG A 32 -8.03 1.28 -9.24
N VAL A 33 -7.47 0.96 -8.08
CA VAL A 33 -6.40 1.73 -7.46
C VAL A 33 -5.13 0.89 -7.45
N PRO A 34 -4.08 1.28 -8.19
CA PRO A 34 -2.81 0.55 -8.16
C PRO A 34 -2.26 0.42 -6.73
N GLY A 35 -1.87 -0.79 -6.37
CA GLY A 35 -1.24 -1.11 -5.09
C GLY A 35 -2.16 -1.17 -3.88
N ILE A 36 -3.49 -1.17 -4.07
CA ILE A 36 -4.45 -1.47 -3.00
C ILE A 36 -5.31 -2.66 -3.42
N ARG A 37 -5.42 -3.66 -2.54
CA ARG A 37 -6.32 -4.81 -2.72
C ARG A 37 -7.18 -4.96 -1.48
N CYS A 38 -8.50 -4.94 -1.63
CA CYS A 38 -9.44 -5.18 -0.53
C CYS A 38 -10.11 -6.53 -0.74
N SER A 39 -9.96 -7.48 0.18
CA SER A 39 -10.61 -8.79 0.16
C SER A 39 -11.51 -8.97 1.39
N ASN A 40 -12.14 -10.14 1.53
CA ASN A 40 -12.86 -10.49 2.76
C ASN A 40 -11.92 -10.69 3.96
N GLU A 41 -10.62 -10.83 3.73
CA GLU A 41 -9.59 -11.07 4.76
C GLU A 41 -8.98 -9.75 5.27
N GLY A 42 -9.01 -8.69 4.47
CA GLY A 42 -8.46 -7.40 4.84
C GLY A 42 -8.13 -6.49 3.65
N VAL A 43 -7.29 -5.50 3.91
CA VAL A 43 -6.73 -4.59 2.92
C VAL A 43 -5.24 -4.82 2.80
N GLU A 44 -4.77 -5.14 1.61
CA GLU A 44 -3.36 -5.20 1.28
C GLU A 44 -2.91 -3.89 0.63
N VAL A 45 -1.75 -3.39 1.07
CA VAL A 45 -1.09 -2.20 0.55
C VAL A 45 0.25 -2.59 -0.04
N HIS A 46 0.42 -2.41 -1.34
CA HIS A 46 1.61 -2.77 -2.10
C HIS A 46 2.36 -1.50 -2.51
N VAL A 47 3.63 -1.38 -2.10
CA VAL A 47 4.46 -0.19 -2.36
C VAL A 47 5.84 -0.54 -2.89
N VAL A 48 6.46 0.43 -3.56
CA VAL A 48 7.89 0.48 -3.85
C VAL A 48 8.55 1.38 -2.82
N ALA A 49 9.57 0.87 -2.13
CA ALA A 49 10.34 1.66 -1.18
C ALA A 49 11.47 2.42 -1.88
N LYS A 50 11.88 3.56 -1.33
CA LYS A 50 13.12 4.23 -1.73
C LYS A 50 14.32 3.48 -1.13
N ARG A 51 15.45 3.42 -1.84
CA ARG A 51 16.73 2.92 -1.28
C ARG A 51 17.16 3.69 -0.04
N THR A 52 16.74 4.94 0.09
CA THR A 52 17.00 5.80 1.25
C THR A 52 15.99 5.62 2.39
N ALA A 53 15.01 4.71 2.28
CA ALA A 53 13.97 4.51 3.30
C ALA A 53 14.54 3.98 4.64
N GLY A 54 15.72 3.34 4.59
CA GLY A 54 16.34 2.77 5.78
C GLY A 54 15.65 1.47 6.21
N ASP A 55 14.98 1.51 7.36
CA ASP A 55 14.34 0.34 7.97
C ASP A 55 12.95 0.09 7.35
N LEU A 56 12.87 -0.97 6.54
CA LEU A 56 11.65 -1.34 5.82
C LEU A 56 10.52 -1.81 6.74
N HIS A 57 10.82 -2.36 7.92
CA HIS A 57 9.78 -2.73 8.88
C HIS A 57 9.11 -1.47 9.46
N LYS A 58 9.91 -0.45 9.80
CA LYS A 58 9.37 0.85 10.26
C LYS A 58 8.57 1.55 9.16
N LEU A 59 9.03 1.47 7.91
CA LEU A 59 8.26 1.98 6.78
C LEU A 59 6.91 1.26 6.65
N ALA A 60 6.92 -0.08 6.73
CA ALA A 60 5.70 -0.88 6.66
C ALA A 60 4.73 -0.57 7.81
N ASP A 61 5.23 -0.39 9.04
CA ASP A 61 4.41 -0.01 10.18
C ASP A 61 3.80 1.38 10.01
N ALA A 62 4.56 2.36 9.51
CA ALA A 62 4.04 3.69 9.22
C ALA A 62 2.92 3.66 8.16
N ILE A 63 3.11 2.88 7.09
CA ILE A 63 2.10 2.67 6.06
C ILE A 63 0.86 2.00 6.64
N ARG A 64 1.04 0.96 7.46
CA ARG A 64 -0.07 0.25 8.12
C ARG A 64 -0.87 1.21 9.00
N THR A 65 -0.21 1.99 9.86
CA THR A 65 -0.87 2.98 10.72
C THR A 65 -1.66 3.98 9.89
N GLN A 66 -1.09 4.51 8.81
CA GLN A 66 -1.79 5.45 7.94
C GLN A 66 -3.01 4.79 7.29
N ALA A 67 -2.85 3.60 6.72
CA ALA A 67 -3.94 2.90 6.02
C ALA A 67 -5.07 2.45 6.95
N SER A 68 -4.75 2.01 8.18
CA SER A 68 -5.75 1.68 9.20
C SER A 68 -6.60 2.87 9.64
N SER A 69 -6.20 4.11 9.37
CA SER A 69 -7.08 5.28 9.62
C SER A 69 -8.25 5.40 8.64
N HIS A 70 -8.24 4.61 7.54
CA HIS A 70 -9.27 4.61 6.50
C HIS A 70 -10.17 3.38 6.51
N THR A 71 -9.90 2.38 7.35
CA THR A 71 -10.63 1.11 7.38
C THR A 71 -10.50 0.41 8.73
N ASP A 72 -11.57 -0.26 9.16
CA ASP A 72 -11.57 -1.14 10.35
C ASP A 72 -11.06 -2.55 10.04
N ALA A 73 -10.85 -2.88 8.75
CA ALA A 73 -10.33 -4.18 8.33
C ALA A 73 -8.83 -4.31 8.62
N PRO A 74 -8.31 -5.53 8.85
CA PRO A 74 -6.88 -5.77 8.98
C PRO A 74 -6.11 -5.23 7.76
N VAL A 75 -4.94 -4.61 8.01
CA VAL A 75 -4.08 -4.06 6.95
C VAL A 75 -2.75 -4.78 6.90
N ASP A 76 -2.47 -5.36 5.74
CA ASP A 76 -1.19 -5.98 5.41
C ASP A 76 -0.40 -5.12 4.42
N VAL A 77 0.91 -5.00 4.64
CA VAL A 77 1.79 -4.15 3.84
C VAL A 77 2.84 -5.00 3.14
N TYR A 78 2.94 -4.83 1.83
CA TYR A 78 3.86 -5.53 0.95
C TYR A 78 4.79 -4.52 0.30
N ILE A 79 6.09 -4.66 0.56
CA ILE A 79 7.12 -3.91 -0.15
C ILE A 79 7.59 -4.79 -1.30
N GLY A 80 7.11 -4.47 -2.50
CA GLY A 80 7.31 -5.29 -3.69
C GLY A 80 8.62 -5.03 -4.43
N ASP A 81 9.19 -3.83 -4.25
CA ASP A 81 10.43 -3.41 -4.91
C ASP A 81 11.12 -2.26 -4.15
N ILE A 82 12.36 -1.95 -4.51
CA ILE A 82 13.17 -0.87 -3.95
C ILE A 82 13.88 -0.06 -5.07
N GLU A 83 13.66 1.26 -5.12
CA GLU A 83 14.23 2.19 -6.11
C GLU A 83 15.19 3.23 -5.51
#